data_AF-A0A9P6X0S0-F1
#
_entry.id   AF-A0A9P6X0S0-F1
#
_cell.length_a   1.000
_cell.length_b   1.000
_cell.length_c   1.000
_cell.angle_alpha   90.00
_cell.angle_beta   90.00
_cell.angle_gamma   90.00
#
_symmetry.space_group_name_H-M   'P 1'
#
loop_
_entity.id
_entity.type
_entity.pdbx_description
1 polymer ?
#
loop_
_entity_poly.entity_id
_entity_poly.type
_entity_poly.pdbx_seq_one_letter_code
_entity_poly.pdbx_strand_id
1 'polypeptide(L)'
;MHNYFVFDTLDVSELNKLVFSDTQDKMNEELESFAEQFENGSVSAESLAKTYAALTSCHSKISKHKNIAIDQEITQSLLNTQELLDQALSRFDIKRSNNDIQEKQNAYLNEKQKRKKIMLDELRKESDRLDEYYTNKTRESIYKNLVGTQWISNVFEAAASGNLDYLKNNVKNLNDKNERGWTPLHFAARFGQLETVEFLKKNKVNLSEVNSEGKTAHQLATLWGNEEIAKLLQESAPTVNLFPDNHTAVFAGSPLNRYGWARTDQEFLSKLSKSPKSKYVVLSGQQALYDQSGSIHYVDYEKVAFIVDKVYTSDGFNKNNSEIILVFLGIDESQGKGEDGVAFWALDLTPKGLFENELQKLVKEFESGTLAFCPTLPRAFTMEKSESAILAQAAAMIDWNARNIFCSACDAVVITCIIHPNGDKILLGRQKRWPKKMYSCIAGFIEAAESLEEAIRREAYEETGIIVNRVAYHSSQPWPFPNSLMLGFHAEAVSTDISFADDELESARWFTRSEVIAAAKGNENATFSLPSKGSLAYTLVNSWLNDKKWQNKL
;
A
#
# COMPACT_ATOMS: atom_id res chain seq x y z
N MET A 1 -8.96 -76.87 -6.82
CA MET A 1 -10.37 -76.73 -7.23
C MET A 1 -10.58 -75.27 -7.62
N HIS A 2 -11.02 -75.09 -8.87
CA HIS A 2 -11.74 -73.95 -9.52
C HIS A 2 -11.22 -72.51 -9.30
N ASN A 3 -10.81 -71.69 -10.28
CA ASN A 3 -11.33 -71.32 -11.63
C ASN A 3 -12.78 -70.76 -11.69
N TYR A 4 -12.88 -69.44 -11.96
CA TYR A 4 -13.78 -68.69 -12.89
C TYR A 4 -15.34 -68.83 -12.75
N PHE A 5 -16.27 -67.88 -13.01
CA PHE A 5 -16.50 -66.66 -13.84
C PHE A 5 -17.58 -65.76 -13.12
N VAL A 6 -17.49 -64.42 -13.01
CA VAL A 6 -17.86 -63.27 -13.91
C VAL A 6 -19.32 -62.76 -13.84
N PHE A 7 -19.44 -61.50 -13.39
CA PHE A 7 -20.04 -60.31 -14.04
C PHE A 7 -19.23 -59.13 -13.48
N ASP A 8 -18.14 -58.68 -14.12
CA ASP A 8 -18.07 -57.72 -15.23
C ASP A 8 -18.94 -56.46 -15.07
N THR A 9 -18.21 -55.38 -14.75
CA THR A 9 -18.35 -54.00 -15.25
C THR A 9 -19.73 -53.35 -15.24
N LEU A 10 -20.03 -52.64 -14.16
CA LEU A 10 -20.52 -51.27 -14.29
C LEU A 10 -19.43 -50.38 -13.73
N ASP A 11 -18.66 -49.78 -14.62
CA ASP A 11 -17.68 -48.76 -14.27
C ASP A 11 -18.42 -47.65 -13.52
N VAL A 12 -17.92 -47.26 -12.35
CA VAL A 12 -18.43 -46.09 -11.62
C VAL A 12 -18.35 -44.84 -12.50
N SER A 13 -17.49 -44.84 -13.53
CA SER A 13 -17.48 -43.81 -14.58
C SER A 13 -18.71 -43.86 -15.50
N GLU A 14 -19.23 -45.03 -15.89
CA GLU A 14 -20.45 -45.16 -16.71
C GLU A 14 -21.72 -44.75 -15.94
N LEU A 15 -21.83 -45.17 -14.68
CA LEU A 15 -22.94 -44.77 -13.80
C LEU A 15 -22.94 -43.25 -13.54
N ASN A 16 -21.76 -42.64 -13.43
CA ASN A 16 -21.67 -41.18 -13.38
C ASN A 16 -22.01 -40.53 -14.73
N LYS A 17 -21.54 -41.06 -15.86
CA LYS A 17 -21.88 -40.52 -17.20
C LYS A 17 -23.40 -40.52 -17.47
N LEU A 18 -24.10 -41.59 -17.10
CA LEU A 18 -25.57 -41.69 -17.24
C LEU A 18 -26.32 -40.71 -16.33
N VAL A 19 -25.89 -40.53 -15.09
CA VAL A 19 -26.50 -39.55 -14.16
C VAL A 19 -26.23 -38.11 -14.63
N PHE A 20 -25.05 -37.83 -15.20
CA PHE A 20 -24.72 -36.52 -15.72
C PHE A 20 -25.38 -36.21 -17.07
N SER A 21 -25.55 -37.19 -17.97
CA SER A 21 -26.26 -36.97 -19.25
C SER A 21 -27.75 -36.70 -19.05
N ASP A 22 -28.43 -37.48 -18.18
CA ASP A 22 -29.85 -37.27 -17.85
C ASP A 22 -30.11 -35.92 -17.17
N THR A 23 -29.12 -35.43 -16.39
CA THR A 23 -29.21 -34.11 -15.75
C THR A 23 -28.97 -32.99 -16.75
N GLN A 24 -28.13 -33.22 -17.77
CA GLN A 24 -27.76 -32.23 -18.79
C GLN A 24 -28.82 -32.09 -19.89
N ASP A 25 -29.45 -33.19 -20.31
CA ASP A 25 -30.57 -33.16 -21.27
C ASP A 25 -31.78 -32.46 -20.67
N LYS A 26 -32.09 -32.70 -19.39
CA LYS A 26 -33.11 -31.92 -18.65
C LYS A 26 -32.77 -30.44 -18.54
N MET A 27 -31.49 -30.11 -18.35
CA MET A 27 -31.05 -28.73 -18.24
C MET A 27 -31.16 -28.00 -19.59
N ASN A 28 -30.89 -28.71 -20.69
CA ASN A 28 -31.04 -28.19 -22.05
C ASN A 28 -32.52 -28.05 -22.44
N GLU A 29 -33.40 -29.01 -22.12
CA GLU A 29 -34.85 -28.87 -22.29
C GLU A 29 -35.42 -27.71 -21.46
N GLU A 30 -34.96 -27.52 -20.22
CA GLU A 30 -35.37 -26.39 -19.39
C GLU A 30 -34.88 -25.06 -19.98
N LEU A 31 -33.66 -25.00 -20.53
CA LEU A 31 -33.11 -23.80 -21.17
C LEU A 31 -33.82 -23.45 -22.48
N GLU A 32 -34.16 -24.43 -23.31
CA GLU A 32 -34.91 -24.23 -24.55
C GLU A 32 -36.35 -23.79 -24.26
N SER A 33 -37.03 -24.45 -23.32
CA SER A 33 -38.37 -24.07 -22.85
C SER A 33 -38.40 -22.65 -22.26
N PHE A 34 -37.33 -22.25 -21.56
CA PHE A 34 -37.23 -20.92 -20.96
C PHE A 34 -36.87 -19.84 -21.99
N ALA A 35 -36.10 -20.18 -23.04
CA ALA A 35 -35.84 -19.30 -24.17
C ALA A 35 -37.12 -19.05 -25.00
N GLU A 36 -37.92 -20.08 -25.28
CA GLU A 36 -39.24 -19.95 -25.92
C GLU A 36 -40.21 -19.09 -25.09
N GLN A 37 -40.24 -19.26 -23.77
CA GLN A 37 -41.09 -18.47 -22.88
C GLN A 37 -40.66 -16.99 -22.84
N PHE A 38 -39.37 -16.70 -22.98
CA PHE A 38 -38.84 -15.34 -23.05
C PHE A 38 -39.16 -14.67 -24.40
N GLU A 39 -39.01 -15.39 -25.52
CA GLU A 39 -39.41 -14.91 -26.86
C GLU A 39 -40.91 -14.59 -26.94
N ASN A 40 -41.73 -15.36 -26.23
CA ASN A 40 -43.17 -15.11 -26.08
C ASN A 40 -43.50 -14.01 -25.05
N GLY A 41 -42.50 -13.31 -24.49
CA GLY A 41 -42.66 -12.17 -23.59
C GLY A 41 -43.08 -12.52 -22.16
N SER A 42 -42.97 -13.79 -21.76
CA SER A 42 -43.53 -14.32 -20.51
C SER A 42 -42.56 -14.18 -19.31
N VAL A 43 -41.31 -13.82 -19.55
CA VAL A 43 -40.25 -13.76 -18.53
C VAL A 43 -39.42 -12.47 -18.71
N SER A 44 -38.95 -11.85 -17.63
CA SER A 44 -38.16 -10.62 -17.68
C SER A 44 -36.66 -10.87 -17.85
N ALA A 45 -35.94 -9.91 -18.45
CA ALA A 45 -34.50 -10.00 -18.69
C ALA A 45 -33.67 -10.18 -17.40
N GLU A 46 -34.21 -9.75 -16.26
CA GLU A 46 -33.59 -9.93 -14.95
C GLU A 46 -33.65 -11.39 -14.47
N SER A 47 -34.74 -12.10 -14.76
CA SER A 47 -34.86 -13.53 -14.47
C SER A 47 -33.91 -14.34 -15.34
N LEU A 48 -33.75 -13.96 -16.62
CA LEU A 48 -32.78 -14.59 -17.53
C LEU A 48 -31.34 -14.50 -16.99
N ALA A 49 -30.93 -13.31 -16.53
CA ALA A 49 -29.59 -13.09 -15.96
C ALA A 49 -29.36 -13.84 -14.64
N LYS A 50 -30.41 -14.04 -13.82
CA LYS A 50 -30.34 -14.80 -12.56
C LYS A 50 -30.18 -16.29 -12.82
N THR A 51 -30.95 -16.85 -13.74
CA THR A 51 -30.83 -18.26 -14.13
C THR A 51 -29.46 -18.53 -14.77
N TYR A 52 -28.98 -17.61 -15.62
CA TYR A 52 -27.62 -17.64 -16.19
C TYR A 52 -26.51 -17.66 -15.13
N ALA A 53 -26.61 -16.80 -14.10
CA ALA A 53 -25.63 -16.74 -13.02
C ALA A 53 -25.64 -18.00 -12.12
N ALA A 54 -26.80 -18.63 -11.97
CA ALA A 54 -26.93 -19.88 -11.21
C ALA A 54 -26.27 -21.05 -11.94
N LEU A 55 -26.49 -21.15 -13.26
CA LEU A 55 -25.93 -22.20 -14.11
C LEU A 55 -24.40 -22.07 -14.24
N THR A 56 -23.88 -20.87 -14.49
CA THR A 56 -22.43 -20.63 -14.56
C THR A 56 -21.73 -20.82 -13.20
N SER A 57 -22.41 -20.54 -12.09
CA SER A 57 -21.91 -20.80 -10.73
C SER A 57 -21.79 -22.31 -10.44
N CYS A 58 -22.78 -23.12 -10.83
CA CYS A 58 -22.68 -24.58 -10.79
C CYS A 58 -21.51 -25.09 -11.65
N HIS A 59 -21.33 -24.50 -12.84
CA HIS A 59 -20.25 -24.84 -13.76
C HIS A 59 -18.85 -24.67 -13.15
N SER A 60 -18.61 -23.57 -12.44
CA SER A 60 -17.32 -23.32 -11.77
C SER A 60 -17.02 -24.27 -10.60
N LYS A 61 -18.06 -24.87 -10.01
CA LYS A 61 -17.91 -25.85 -8.92
C LYS A 61 -17.57 -27.23 -9.46
N ILE A 62 -18.10 -27.60 -10.62
CA ILE A 62 -17.81 -28.87 -11.30
C ILE A 62 -16.36 -28.88 -11.83
N SER A 63 -15.87 -27.78 -12.44
CA SER A 63 -14.49 -27.72 -12.96
C SER A 63 -13.39 -27.73 -11.88
N LYS A 64 -13.74 -27.45 -10.62
CA LYS A 64 -12.80 -27.47 -9.48
C LYS A 64 -12.50 -28.86 -8.93
N HIS A 65 -13.27 -29.89 -9.29
CA HIS A 65 -12.96 -31.27 -8.93
C HIS A 65 -11.98 -31.87 -9.95
N LYS A 66 -10.70 -31.47 -9.82
CA LYS A 66 -9.57 -31.73 -10.73
C LYS A 66 -9.15 -33.21 -10.94
N ASN A 67 -9.96 -34.19 -10.54
CA ASN A 67 -9.62 -35.61 -10.68
C ASN A 67 -10.66 -36.44 -11.48
N ILE A 68 -11.56 -35.79 -12.21
CA ILE A 68 -12.40 -36.48 -13.20
C ILE A 68 -11.89 -36.02 -14.56
N ALA A 69 -11.49 -36.96 -15.42
CA ALA A 69 -11.19 -36.66 -16.81
C ALA A 69 -12.49 -36.14 -17.45
N ILE A 70 -12.62 -34.82 -17.56
CA ILE A 70 -13.77 -34.19 -18.19
C ILE A 70 -13.72 -34.57 -19.66
N ASP A 71 -14.71 -35.34 -20.09
CA ASP A 71 -14.81 -35.90 -21.44
C ASP A 71 -14.82 -34.79 -22.50
N GLN A 72 -14.18 -35.02 -23.64
CA GLN A 72 -14.09 -34.03 -24.73
C GLN A 72 -15.48 -33.61 -25.24
N GLU A 73 -16.47 -34.51 -25.15
CA GLU A 73 -17.86 -34.22 -25.48
C GLU A 73 -18.52 -33.20 -24.55
N ILE A 74 -18.21 -33.24 -23.24
CA ILE A 74 -18.76 -32.27 -22.26
C ILE A 74 -18.20 -30.88 -22.55
N THR A 75 -16.90 -30.80 -22.87
CA THR A 75 -16.24 -29.54 -23.23
C THR A 75 -16.81 -28.97 -24.53
N GLN A 76 -17.08 -29.82 -25.53
CA GLN A 76 -17.65 -29.40 -26.81
C GLN A 76 -19.12 -28.96 -26.68
N SER A 77 -19.91 -29.65 -25.85
CA SER A 77 -21.30 -29.26 -25.59
C SER A 77 -21.40 -27.89 -24.93
N LEU A 78 -20.45 -27.54 -24.05
CA LEU A 78 -20.41 -26.23 -23.38
C LEU A 78 -20.05 -25.09 -24.33
N LEU A 79 -19.13 -25.35 -25.26
CA LEU A 79 -18.79 -24.41 -26.32
C LEU A 79 -20.01 -24.14 -27.22
N ASN A 80 -20.78 -25.17 -27.58
CA ASN A 80 -21.99 -25.02 -28.40
C ASN A 80 -23.08 -24.21 -27.68
N THR A 81 -23.29 -24.43 -26.37
CA THR A 81 -24.25 -23.64 -25.56
C THR A 81 -23.84 -22.17 -25.45
N GLN A 82 -22.54 -21.90 -25.36
CA GLN A 82 -22.02 -20.54 -25.29
C GLN A 82 -22.16 -19.81 -26.63
N GLU A 83 -21.98 -20.51 -27.75
CA GLU A 83 -22.12 -19.97 -29.10
C GLU A 83 -23.59 -19.62 -29.45
N LEU A 84 -24.56 -20.45 -29.04
CA LEU A 84 -26.00 -20.14 -29.16
C LEU A 84 -26.41 -18.89 -28.37
N LEU A 85 -25.79 -18.69 -27.20
CA LEU A 85 -26.05 -17.53 -26.34
C LEU A 85 -25.49 -16.23 -26.94
N ASP A 86 -24.29 -16.29 -27.50
CA ASP A 86 -23.67 -15.14 -28.17
C ASP A 86 -24.45 -14.74 -29.43
N GLN A 87 -25.00 -15.72 -30.17
CA GLN A 87 -25.91 -15.46 -31.30
C GLN A 87 -27.25 -14.85 -30.87
N ALA A 88 -27.78 -15.25 -29.70
CA ALA A 88 -28.98 -14.63 -29.14
C ALA A 88 -28.69 -13.18 -28.74
N LEU A 89 -27.60 -12.92 -28.01
CA LEU A 89 -27.20 -11.58 -27.57
C LEU A 89 -26.87 -10.63 -28.73
N SER A 90 -26.27 -11.12 -29.81
CA SER A 90 -25.97 -10.29 -31.00
C SER A 90 -27.23 -9.84 -31.75
N ARG A 91 -28.38 -10.51 -31.56
CA ARG A 91 -29.65 -10.12 -32.19
C ARG A 91 -30.39 -9.00 -31.44
N PHE A 92 -29.96 -8.63 -30.22
CA PHE A 92 -30.69 -7.71 -29.34
C PHE A 92 -30.06 -6.31 -29.16
N ASP A 93 -29.20 -5.87 -30.08
CA ASP A 93 -28.49 -4.60 -29.97
C ASP A 93 -29.44 -3.38 -30.13
N ILE A 94 -30.04 -2.91 -29.02
CA ILE A 94 -30.82 -1.67 -28.94
C ILE A 94 -30.04 -0.60 -28.17
N LYS A 95 -29.79 0.51 -28.88
CA LYS A 95 -29.05 1.73 -28.53
C LYS A 95 -29.10 2.17 -27.06
N ARG A 96 -27.90 2.22 -26.47
CA ARG A 96 -27.52 2.86 -25.20
C ARG A 96 -27.60 4.39 -25.27
N SER A 97 -28.38 4.99 -24.38
CA SER A 97 -28.04 6.27 -23.69
C SER A 97 -29.04 6.55 -22.58
N ASN A 98 -28.62 6.57 -21.30
CA ASN A 98 -29.14 7.49 -20.26
C ASN A 98 -28.46 7.26 -18.90
N ASN A 99 -27.99 8.35 -18.28
CA ASN A 99 -27.22 8.40 -17.03
C ASN A 99 -28.00 7.97 -15.77
N ASP A 100 -29.32 7.81 -15.82
CA ASP A 100 -30.16 7.46 -14.65
C ASP A 100 -29.99 5.99 -14.19
N ILE A 101 -29.42 5.12 -15.05
CA ILE A 101 -29.18 3.71 -14.73
C ILE A 101 -27.85 3.52 -13.97
N GLN A 102 -26.87 4.40 -14.17
CA GLN A 102 -25.55 4.29 -13.52
C GLN A 102 -25.66 4.50 -11.99
N GLU A 103 -26.49 5.45 -11.55
CA GLU A 103 -26.75 5.68 -10.12
C GLU A 103 -27.53 4.53 -9.47
N LYS A 104 -28.54 3.99 -10.16
CA LYS A 104 -29.31 2.83 -9.66
C LYS A 104 -28.48 1.55 -9.63
N GLN A 105 -27.55 1.36 -10.57
CA GLN A 105 -26.60 0.25 -10.55
C GLN A 105 -25.61 0.36 -9.39
N ASN A 106 -25.08 1.56 -9.11
CA ASN A 106 -24.17 1.77 -7.98
C ASN A 106 -24.85 1.57 -6.63
N ALA A 107 -26.11 2.01 -6.48
CA ALA A 107 -26.93 1.77 -5.30
C ALA A 107 -27.19 0.26 -5.09
N TYR A 108 -27.55 -0.45 -6.16
CA TYR A 108 -27.77 -1.90 -6.14
C TYR A 108 -26.49 -2.69 -5.81
N LEU A 109 -25.34 -2.29 -6.37
CA LEU A 109 -24.06 -2.95 -6.11
C LEU A 109 -23.62 -2.80 -4.65
N ASN A 110 -23.84 -1.62 -4.06
CA ASN A 110 -23.56 -1.36 -2.65
C ASN A 110 -24.48 -2.16 -1.73
N GLU A 111 -25.77 -2.28 -2.05
CA GLU A 111 -26.70 -3.09 -1.27
C GLU A 111 -26.37 -4.59 -1.37
N LYS A 112 -25.96 -5.07 -2.56
CA LYS A 112 -25.50 -6.45 -2.80
C LYS A 112 -24.23 -6.77 -1.99
N GLN A 113 -23.28 -5.85 -1.91
CA GLN A 113 -22.07 -6.02 -1.09
C GLN A 113 -22.40 -6.05 0.41
N LYS A 114 -23.35 -5.21 0.85
CA LYS A 114 -23.81 -5.18 2.24
C LYS A 114 -24.50 -6.49 2.64
N ARG A 115 -25.37 -7.03 1.78
CA ARG A 115 -26.04 -8.33 1.99
C ARG A 115 -25.05 -9.50 1.94
N LYS A 116 -24.07 -9.47 1.04
CA LYS A 116 -22.99 -10.47 0.98
C LYS A 116 -22.18 -10.51 2.27
N LYS A 117 -21.89 -9.35 2.88
CA LYS A 117 -21.17 -9.26 4.16
C LYS A 117 -21.98 -9.87 5.31
N ILE A 118 -23.27 -9.56 5.41
CA ILE A 118 -24.17 -10.12 6.43
C ILE A 118 -24.26 -11.64 6.30
N MET A 119 -24.45 -12.14 5.07
CA MET A 119 -24.54 -13.58 4.80
C MET A 119 -23.23 -14.32 5.11
N LEU A 120 -22.07 -13.71 4.86
CA LEU A 120 -20.76 -14.27 5.23
C LEU A 120 -20.57 -14.30 6.75
N ASP A 121 -21.02 -13.28 7.47
CA ASP A 121 -20.95 -13.25 8.94
C ASP A 121 -21.90 -14.28 9.58
N GLU A 122 -23.08 -14.51 9.00
CA GLU A 122 -24.01 -15.58 9.43
C GLU A 122 -23.47 -16.98 9.14
N LEU A 123 -22.90 -17.20 7.95
CA LEU A 123 -22.25 -18.47 7.59
C LEU A 123 -21.07 -18.77 8.52
N ARG A 124 -20.33 -17.74 8.96
CA ARG A 124 -19.22 -17.90 9.90
C ARG A 124 -19.73 -18.32 11.28
N LYS A 125 -20.79 -17.68 11.78
CA LYS A 125 -21.45 -18.07 13.04
C LYS A 125 -22.00 -19.50 13.01
N GLU A 126 -22.60 -19.91 11.90
CA GLU A 126 -23.12 -21.28 11.77
C GLU A 126 -21.99 -22.30 11.59
N SER A 127 -20.87 -21.93 10.94
CA SER A 127 -19.65 -22.76 10.90
C SER A 127 -19.10 -22.97 12.30
N ASP A 128 -18.95 -21.90 13.10
CA ASP A 128 -18.43 -21.98 14.47
C ASP A 128 -19.36 -22.84 15.36
N ARG A 129 -20.69 -22.73 15.16
CA ARG A 129 -21.70 -23.54 15.86
C ARG A 129 -21.66 -25.02 15.46
N LEU A 130 -21.44 -25.32 14.18
CA LEU A 130 -21.30 -26.69 13.69
C LEU A 130 -20.00 -27.33 14.17
N ASP A 131 -18.91 -26.56 14.20
CA ASP A 131 -17.63 -27.02 14.79
C ASP A 131 -17.80 -27.34 16.28
N GLU A 132 -18.54 -26.54 17.03
CA GLU A 132 -18.88 -26.83 18.43
C GLU A 132 -19.77 -28.09 18.57
N TYR A 133 -20.78 -28.25 17.70
CA TYR A 133 -21.67 -29.42 17.69
C TYR A 133 -20.94 -30.74 17.38
N TYR A 134 -20.08 -30.76 16.35
CA TYR A 134 -19.31 -31.94 15.98
C TYR A 134 -18.20 -32.23 17.00
N THR A 135 -17.60 -31.21 17.61
CA THR A 135 -16.62 -31.38 18.69
C THR A 135 -17.24 -32.09 19.90
N ASN A 136 -18.47 -31.74 20.28
CA ASN A 136 -19.17 -32.36 21.41
C ASN A 136 -19.65 -33.79 21.12
N LYS A 137 -20.22 -34.05 19.94
CA LYS A 137 -20.74 -35.38 19.57
C LYS A 137 -19.63 -36.43 19.38
N THR A 138 -18.45 -35.99 18.91
CA THR A 138 -17.27 -36.85 18.77
C THR A 138 -16.61 -37.14 20.14
N ARG A 139 -16.72 -36.20 21.10
CA ARG A 139 -16.22 -36.34 22.48
C ARG A 139 -16.96 -37.44 23.27
N GLU A 140 -18.29 -37.48 23.18
CA GLU A 140 -19.10 -38.51 23.88
C GLU A 140 -18.94 -39.92 23.28
N SER A 141 -18.84 -40.02 21.95
CA SER A 141 -18.70 -41.31 21.24
C SER A 141 -17.33 -41.95 21.45
N ILE A 142 -16.27 -41.14 21.51
CA ILE A 142 -14.91 -41.61 21.81
C ILE A 142 -14.78 -42.00 23.29
N TYR A 143 -15.37 -41.24 24.22
CA TYR A 143 -15.32 -41.58 25.66
C TYR A 143 -16.07 -42.87 26.02
N LYS A 144 -17.22 -43.14 25.39
CA LYS A 144 -18.00 -44.36 25.63
C LYS A 144 -17.35 -45.63 25.06
N ASN A 145 -16.59 -45.52 23.97
CA ASN A 145 -15.94 -46.68 23.34
C ASN A 145 -14.53 -46.97 23.86
N LEU A 146 -13.84 -46.00 24.45
CA LEU A 146 -12.46 -46.19 24.97
C LEU A 146 -12.37 -46.50 26.46
N VAL A 147 -13.38 -46.17 27.28
CA VAL A 147 -13.29 -46.35 28.74
C VAL A 147 -14.31 -47.38 29.21
N GLY A 148 -13.95 -48.65 29.05
CA GLY A 148 -14.42 -49.68 29.97
C GLY A 148 -14.03 -49.27 31.40
N THR A 149 -14.95 -49.43 32.33
CA THR A 149 -14.95 -48.89 33.71
C THR A 149 -13.91 -49.48 34.66
N GLN A 150 -12.69 -49.78 34.19
CA GLN A 150 -11.64 -50.30 35.04
C GLN A 150 -10.26 -49.91 34.49
N TRP A 151 -9.41 -49.35 35.37
CA TRP A 151 -8.02 -48.90 35.19
C TRP A 151 -7.82 -47.42 34.81
N ILE A 152 -7.95 -46.53 35.81
CA ILE A 152 -7.13 -45.30 35.85
C ILE A 152 -5.77 -45.74 36.41
N SER A 153 -4.75 -45.81 35.56
CA SER A 153 -3.47 -46.45 35.86
C SER A 153 -2.35 -45.45 36.21
N ASN A 154 -2.53 -44.16 35.89
CA ASN A 154 -1.50 -43.13 36.04
C ASN A 154 -2.07 -41.73 36.28
N VAL A 155 -1.19 -40.79 36.66
CA VAL A 155 -1.53 -39.40 37.00
C VAL A 155 -2.08 -38.58 35.83
N PHE A 156 -1.78 -38.95 34.58
CA PHE A 156 -2.28 -38.24 33.39
C PHE A 156 -3.75 -38.56 33.14
N GLU A 157 -4.11 -39.85 33.18
CA GLU A 157 -5.49 -40.32 33.09
C GLU A 157 -6.34 -39.78 34.24
N ALA A 158 -5.81 -39.83 35.46
CA ALA A 158 -6.47 -39.27 36.64
C ALA A 158 -6.74 -37.77 36.49
N ALA A 159 -5.80 -37.01 35.91
CA ALA A 159 -5.97 -35.58 35.66
C ALA A 159 -6.94 -35.28 34.51
N ALA A 160 -7.01 -36.13 33.48
CA ALA A 160 -7.96 -36.00 32.38
C ALA A 160 -9.40 -36.31 32.83
N SER A 161 -9.56 -37.28 33.74
CA SER A 161 -10.86 -37.73 34.24
C SER A 161 -11.33 -37.02 35.52
N GLY A 162 -10.52 -36.14 36.10
CA GLY A 162 -10.85 -35.43 37.35
C GLY A 162 -10.74 -36.27 38.63
N ASN A 163 -10.00 -37.38 38.64
CA ASN A 163 -9.84 -38.24 39.81
C ASN A 163 -8.84 -37.66 40.82
N LEU A 164 -9.35 -36.75 41.66
CA LEU A 164 -8.58 -36.07 42.70
C LEU A 164 -7.97 -37.01 43.74
N ASP A 165 -8.64 -38.10 44.09
CA ASP A 165 -8.15 -39.02 45.12
C ASP A 165 -6.89 -39.76 44.69
N TYR A 166 -6.85 -40.17 43.42
CA TYR A 166 -5.64 -40.75 42.84
C TYR A 166 -4.49 -39.72 42.80
N LEU A 167 -4.76 -38.47 42.44
CA LEU A 167 -3.74 -37.40 42.39
C LEU A 167 -3.21 -37.04 43.78
N LYS A 168 -4.08 -36.99 44.80
CA LYS A 168 -3.69 -36.78 46.21
C LYS A 168 -2.78 -37.88 46.76
N ASN A 169 -2.95 -39.12 46.29
CA ASN A 169 -2.09 -40.24 46.69
C ASN A 169 -0.77 -40.30 45.90
N ASN A 170 -0.64 -39.52 44.81
CA ASN A 170 0.52 -39.53 43.91
C ASN A 170 1.12 -38.12 43.71
N VAL A 171 1.16 -37.30 44.77
CA VAL A 171 1.60 -35.89 44.74
C VAL A 171 3.02 -35.70 44.15
N LYS A 172 3.91 -36.68 44.34
CA LYS A 172 5.28 -36.63 43.82
C LYS A 172 5.36 -36.63 42.28
N ASN A 173 4.30 -37.10 41.60
CA ASN A 173 4.25 -37.29 40.14
C ASN A 173 3.46 -36.18 39.42
N LEU A 174 3.04 -35.12 40.13
CA LEU A 174 2.17 -34.07 39.55
C LEU A 174 2.84 -33.18 38.50
N ASN A 175 4.18 -33.20 38.43
CA ASN A 175 4.97 -32.49 37.40
C ASN A 175 5.57 -33.44 36.35
N ASP A 176 5.24 -34.74 36.41
CA ASP A 176 5.77 -35.71 35.46
C ASP A 176 5.33 -35.37 34.03
N LYS A 177 6.14 -35.77 33.06
CA LYS A 177 5.85 -35.63 31.64
C LYS A 177 5.71 -37.00 31.00
N ASN A 178 4.70 -37.16 30.14
CA ASN A 178 4.63 -38.32 29.27
C ASN A 178 5.55 -38.17 28.04
N GLU A 179 5.56 -39.16 27.15
CA GLU A 179 6.40 -39.19 25.94
C GLU A 179 6.20 -38.00 24.99
N ARG A 180 5.08 -37.27 25.11
CA ARG A 180 4.76 -36.07 24.32
C ARG A 180 4.98 -34.77 25.11
N GLY A 181 5.66 -34.85 26.25
CA GLY A 181 5.93 -33.71 27.12
C GLY A 181 4.70 -33.19 27.88
N TRP A 182 3.57 -33.91 27.89
CA TRP A 182 2.36 -33.45 28.59
C TRP A 182 2.47 -33.72 30.09
N THR A 183 2.11 -32.72 30.90
CA THR A 183 1.97 -32.85 32.35
C THR A 183 0.51 -33.12 32.75
N PRO A 184 0.23 -33.60 33.98
CA PRO A 184 -1.13 -33.71 34.50
C PRO A 184 -1.95 -32.41 34.37
N LEU A 185 -1.30 -31.25 34.51
CA LEU A 185 -1.95 -29.95 34.33
C LEU A 185 -2.42 -29.71 32.89
N HIS A 186 -1.66 -30.14 31.88
CA HIS A 186 -2.09 -30.05 30.47
C HIS A 186 -3.33 -30.90 30.20
N PHE A 187 -3.40 -32.10 30.80
CA PHE A 187 -4.58 -32.97 30.70
C PHE A 187 -5.79 -32.34 31.38
N ALA A 188 -5.66 -31.90 32.64
CA ALA A 188 -6.75 -31.25 33.36
C ALA A 188 -7.28 -30.00 32.63
N ALA A 189 -6.37 -29.18 32.08
CA ALA A 189 -6.71 -27.97 31.36
C ALA A 189 -7.40 -28.21 30.00
N ARG A 190 -6.99 -29.24 29.26
CA ARG A 190 -7.63 -29.65 28.00
C ARG A 190 -9.02 -30.23 28.23
N PHE A 191 -9.16 -31.08 29.24
CA PHE A 191 -10.39 -31.84 29.47
C PHE A 191 -11.44 -31.08 30.30
N GLY A 192 -11.13 -29.87 30.76
CA GLY A 192 -12.11 -29.02 31.46
C GLY A 192 -12.26 -29.36 32.94
N GLN A 193 -11.26 -29.97 33.57
CA GLN A 193 -11.32 -30.45 34.96
C GLN A 193 -10.94 -29.34 35.96
N LEU A 194 -11.85 -28.40 36.23
CA LEU A 194 -11.59 -27.19 37.01
C LEU A 194 -11.05 -27.48 38.41
N GLU A 195 -11.70 -28.37 39.18
CA GLU A 195 -11.30 -28.72 40.55
C GLU A 195 -9.92 -29.39 40.59
N THR A 196 -9.58 -30.12 39.53
CA THR A 196 -8.26 -30.72 39.37
C THR A 196 -7.21 -29.66 39.10
N VAL A 197 -7.50 -28.66 38.27
CA VAL A 197 -6.59 -27.53 38.03
C VAL A 197 -6.34 -26.74 39.31
N GLU A 198 -7.37 -26.47 40.11
CA GLU A 198 -7.22 -25.82 41.41
C GLU A 198 -6.35 -26.62 42.38
N PHE A 199 -6.59 -27.94 42.46
CA PHE A 199 -5.77 -28.84 43.26
C PHE A 199 -4.29 -28.83 42.84
N LEU A 200 -4.03 -28.92 41.53
CA LEU A 200 -2.69 -28.91 40.98
C LEU A 200 -1.99 -27.57 41.27
N LYS A 201 -2.68 -26.43 41.06
CA LYS A 201 -2.17 -25.09 41.37
C LYS A 201 -1.81 -24.94 42.86
N LYS A 202 -2.66 -25.46 43.76
CA LYS A 202 -2.40 -25.46 45.21
C LYS A 202 -1.15 -26.26 45.60
N ASN A 203 -0.82 -27.29 44.83
CA ASN A 203 0.39 -28.11 45.02
C ASN A 203 1.64 -27.55 44.31
N LYS A 204 1.60 -26.30 43.83
CA LYS A 204 2.75 -25.57 43.22
C LYS A 204 3.37 -26.31 42.03
N VAL A 205 2.56 -26.94 41.18
CA VAL A 205 3.03 -27.49 39.90
C VAL A 205 3.51 -26.38 38.96
N ASN A 206 4.41 -26.69 38.02
CA ASN A 206 4.90 -25.70 37.05
C ASN A 206 3.78 -25.33 36.05
N LEU A 207 3.21 -24.13 36.20
CA LEU A 207 2.14 -23.61 35.35
C LEU A 207 2.64 -23.17 33.95
N SER A 208 3.94 -22.89 33.84
CA SER A 208 4.61 -22.40 32.63
C SER A 208 5.17 -23.51 31.74
N GLU A 209 5.02 -24.77 32.15
CA GLU A 209 5.55 -25.91 31.41
C GLU A 209 4.89 -26.04 30.03
N VAL A 210 5.67 -26.40 29.01
CA VAL A 210 5.18 -26.62 27.64
C VAL A 210 5.28 -28.09 27.24
N ASN A 211 4.29 -28.57 26.48
CA ASN A 211 4.34 -29.88 25.85
C ASN A 211 5.22 -29.89 24.58
N SER A 212 5.35 -31.04 23.90
CA SER A 212 6.12 -31.15 22.64
C SER A 212 5.56 -30.31 21.48
N GLU A 213 4.35 -29.76 21.59
CA GLU A 213 3.79 -28.80 20.62
C GLU A 213 4.10 -27.34 21.01
N GLY A 214 4.86 -27.11 22.08
CA GLY A 214 5.20 -25.78 22.59
C GLY A 214 4.04 -25.07 23.30
N LYS A 215 2.99 -25.80 23.70
CA LYS A 215 1.79 -25.20 24.33
C LYS A 215 1.80 -25.38 25.84
N THR A 216 1.42 -24.32 26.58
CA THR A 216 1.17 -24.37 28.03
C THR A 216 -0.24 -24.88 28.35
N ALA A 217 -0.48 -25.25 29.61
CA ALA A 217 -1.82 -25.62 30.08
C ALA A 217 -2.84 -24.48 29.91
N HIS A 218 -2.45 -23.21 30.11
CA HIS A 218 -3.30 -22.05 29.83
C HIS A 218 -3.71 -21.98 28.35
N GLN A 219 -2.75 -22.11 27.43
CA GLN A 219 -3.01 -22.07 25.99
C GLN A 219 -3.90 -23.24 25.54
N LEU A 220 -3.75 -24.42 26.15
CA LEU A 220 -4.66 -25.55 25.91
C LEU A 220 -6.07 -25.26 26.44
N ALA A 221 -6.23 -24.71 27.64
CA ALA A 221 -7.55 -24.35 28.16
C ALA A 221 -8.27 -23.37 27.22
N THR A 222 -7.56 -22.35 26.73
CA THR A 222 -8.09 -21.38 25.75
C THR A 222 -8.45 -22.06 24.43
N LEU A 223 -7.57 -22.89 23.87
CA LEU A 223 -7.80 -23.59 22.60
C LEU A 223 -9.02 -24.51 22.63
N TRP A 224 -9.28 -25.13 23.77
CA TRP A 224 -10.38 -26.10 23.96
C TRP A 224 -11.64 -25.48 24.58
N GLY A 225 -11.72 -24.14 24.68
CA GLY A 225 -12.91 -23.41 25.13
C GLY A 225 -13.17 -23.46 26.65
N ASN A 226 -12.20 -23.89 27.46
CA ASN A 226 -12.33 -23.96 28.92
C ASN A 226 -11.98 -22.60 29.55
N GLU A 227 -12.85 -21.59 29.35
CA GLU A 227 -12.56 -20.19 29.70
C GLU A 227 -12.27 -19.95 31.19
N GLU A 228 -12.98 -20.61 32.09
CA GLU A 228 -12.76 -20.47 33.54
C GLU A 228 -11.38 -20.97 33.96
N ILE A 229 -10.96 -22.10 33.38
CA ILE A 229 -9.62 -22.67 33.60
C ILE A 229 -8.55 -21.77 32.97
N ALA A 230 -8.80 -21.23 31.78
CA ALA A 230 -7.88 -20.30 31.14
C ALA A 230 -7.63 -19.06 32.01
N LYS A 231 -8.71 -18.46 32.56
CA LYS A 231 -8.62 -17.33 33.52
C LYS A 231 -7.86 -17.73 34.79
N LEU A 232 -8.14 -18.91 35.34
CA LEU A 232 -7.47 -19.40 36.54
C LEU A 232 -5.96 -19.61 36.36
N LEU A 233 -5.55 -20.00 35.16
CA LEU A 233 -4.15 -20.26 34.76
C LEU A 233 -3.45 -19.05 34.14
N GLN A 234 -4.13 -17.91 34.05
CA GLN A 234 -3.56 -16.68 33.52
C GLN A 234 -2.58 -16.08 34.53
N GLU A 235 -1.29 -16.39 34.39
CA GLU A 235 -0.23 -15.63 35.06
C GLU A 235 0.12 -14.39 34.21
N SER A 236 0.46 -13.28 34.86
CA SER A 236 1.08 -12.13 34.20
C SER A 236 2.30 -12.63 33.44
N ALA A 237 2.20 -12.64 32.11
CA ALA A 237 3.14 -13.38 31.27
C ALA A 237 4.59 -12.98 31.61
N PRO A 238 5.45 -13.93 32.03
CA PRO A 238 6.86 -13.77 31.78
C PRO A 238 7.00 -13.68 30.26
N THR A 239 7.71 -12.67 29.77
CA THR A 239 8.07 -12.51 28.36
C THR A 239 8.86 -13.75 27.91
N VAL A 240 8.17 -14.75 27.38
CA VAL A 240 8.80 -15.84 26.64
C VAL A 240 9.32 -15.22 25.35
N ASN A 241 10.61 -14.92 25.31
CA ASN A 241 11.28 -14.48 24.11
C ASN A 241 11.34 -15.68 23.16
N LEU A 242 10.38 -15.76 22.24
CA LEU A 242 10.30 -16.80 21.19
C LEU A 242 11.51 -16.77 20.24
N PHE A 243 12.32 -15.72 20.36
CA PHE A 243 13.57 -15.48 19.66
C PHE A 243 14.63 -15.13 20.72
N PRO A 244 15.93 -15.40 20.48
CA PRO A 244 16.99 -14.90 21.36
C PRO A 244 16.84 -13.38 21.55
N ASP A 245 17.26 -12.86 22.70
CA ASP A 245 17.23 -11.42 23.00
C ASP A 245 17.60 -10.63 21.76
N ASN A 246 16.62 -9.89 21.25
CA ASN A 246 16.79 -9.15 20.00
C ASN A 246 17.93 -8.18 20.28
N HIS A 247 19.09 -8.41 19.68
CA HIS A 247 20.22 -7.51 19.85
C HIS A 247 19.83 -6.21 19.15
N THR A 248 19.23 -5.28 19.89
CA THR A 248 18.88 -3.97 19.37
C THR A 248 20.17 -3.30 18.93
N ALA A 249 20.35 -3.21 17.61
CA ALA A 249 21.47 -2.51 17.02
C ALA A 249 21.41 -1.03 17.43
N VAL A 250 22.57 -0.38 17.44
CA VAL A 250 22.61 1.09 17.56
C VAL A 250 21.75 1.68 16.44
N PHE A 251 20.98 2.72 16.76
CA PHE A 251 19.97 3.35 15.89
C PHE A 251 18.64 2.60 15.71
N ALA A 252 18.48 1.42 16.33
CA ALA A 252 17.21 0.69 16.40
C ALA A 252 16.58 0.79 17.80
N GLY A 253 15.30 0.44 17.93
CA GLY A 253 14.61 0.42 19.23
C GLY A 253 14.16 1.79 19.74
N SER A 254 13.75 2.69 18.82
CA SER A 254 13.10 3.95 19.20
C SER A 254 11.88 3.67 20.10
N PRO A 255 11.72 4.39 21.22
CA PRO A 255 10.59 4.21 22.14
C PRO A 255 9.32 4.90 21.61
N LEU A 256 9.44 5.68 20.53
CA LEU A 256 8.36 6.49 19.99
C LEU A 256 7.39 5.65 19.18
N ASN A 257 6.10 5.74 19.51
CA ASN A 257 5.07 5.41 18.55
C ASN A 257 5.11 6.46 17.43
N ARG A 258 5.29 6.01 16.18
CA ARG A 258 5.50 6.93 15.05
C ARG A 258 4.24 7.68 14.60
N TYR A 259 3.07 7.26 15.09
CA TYR A 259 1.77 7.90 14.80
C TYR A 259 1.55 8.14 13.30
N GLY A 260 1.92 7.16 12.46
CA GLY A 260 1.94 7.31 11.00
C GLY A 260 0.60 7.72 10.38
N TRP A 261 -0.51 7.25 10.95
CA TRP A 261 -1.87 7.57 10.51
C TRP A 261 -2.29 9.02 10.77
N ALA A 262 -1.65 9.73 11.71
CA ALA A 262 -2.01 11.08 12.11
C ALA A 262 -1.11 12.16 11.47
N ARG A 263 -0.13 11.77 10.63
CA ARG A 263 0.84 12.71 10.02
C ARG A 263 0.22 13.67 9.01
N THR A 264 -0.99 13.39 8.52
CA THR A 264 -1.73 14.29 7.62
C THR A 264 -2.63 15.26 8.38
N ASP A 265 -2.87 15.04 9.68
CA ASP A 265 -3.75 15.86 10.51
C ASP A 265 -3.01 17.12 10.99
N GLN A 266 -3.25 18.24 10.31
CA GLN A 266 -2.58 19.49 10.60
C GLN A 266 -3.04 20.12 11.92
N GLU A 267 -4.27 19.87 12.35
CA GLU A 267 -4.77 20.43 13.62
C GLU A 267 -4.11 19.71 14.80
N PHE A 268 -4.05 18.38 14.74
CA PHE A 268 -3.36 17.54 15.72
C PHE A 268 -1.87 17.90 15.82
N LEU A 269 -1.18 17.99 14.68
CA LEU A 269 0.24 18.36 14.65
C LEU A 269 0.48 19.77 15.16
N SER A 270 -0.39 20.73 14.83
CA SER A 270 -0.29 22.11 15.33
C SER A 270 -0.39 22.16 16.86
N LYS A 271 -1.38 21.48 17.46
CA LYS A 271 -1.54 21.39 18.91
C LYS A 271 -0.31 20.77 19.58
N LEU A 272 0.15 19.64 19.07
CA LEU A 272 1.35 18.97 19.58
C LEU A 272 2.59 19.87 19.46
N SER A 273 2.78 20.55 18.33
CA SER A 273 3.93 21.43 18.09
C SER A 273 3.99 22.65 19.02
N LYS A 274 2.93 22.93 19.78
CA LYS A 274 2.87 24.04 20.76
C LYS A 274 2.68 23.56 22.19
N SER A 275 2.66 22.24 22.40
CA SER A 275 2.50 21.65 23.71
C SER A 275 3.77 21.89 24.56
N PRO A 276 3.63 22.29 25.84
CA PRO A 276 4.78 22.43 26.74
C PRO A 276 5.45 21.07 27.05
N LYS A 277 4.79 19.95 26.73
CA LYS A 277 5.39 18.62 26.85
C LYS A 277 6.29 18.27 25.66
N SER A 278 6.19 19.00 24.55
CA SER A 278 6.92 18.65 23.32
C SER A 278 8.41 18.87 23.45
N LYS A 279 9.18 17.94 22.90
CA LYS A 279 10.63 17.89 22.94
C LYS A 279 11.21 17.99 21.53
N TYR A 280 12.19 18.88 21.35
CA TYR A 280 12.81 19.15 20.05
C TYR A 280 14.25 18.65 20.05
N VAL A 281 14.54 17.73 19.14
CA VAL A 281 15.90 17.37 18.74
C VAL A 281 16.34 18.40 17.70
N VAL A 282 17.20 19.32 18.11
CA VAL A 282 17.66 20.41 17.24
C VAL A 282 18.98 20.04 16.57
N LEU A 283 19.10 20.37 15.29
CA LEU A 283 20.32 20.18 14.52
C LEU A 283 20.76 21.49 13.85
N SER A 284 22.07 21.73 13.76
CA SER A 284 22.65 22.84 13.00
C SER A 284 23.82 22.30 12.19
N GLY A 285 23.78 22.45 10.86
CA GLY A 285 24.79 21.90 9.97
C GLY A 285 25.01 20.39 10.14
N GLN A 286 23.93 19.63 10.38
CA GLN A 286 23.95 18.18 10.65
C GLN A 286 24.65 17.75 11.95
N GLN A 287 24.88 18.71 12.86
CA GLN A 287 25.34 18.46 14.22
C GLN A 287 24.16 18.58 15.18
N ALA A 288 24.05 17.68 16.14
CA ALA A 288 22.98 17.74 17.15
C ALA A 288 23.47 18.45 18.41
N LEU A 289 22.54 18.99 19.18
CA LEU A 289 22.82 19.65 20.45
C LEU A 289 22.98 18.63 21.59
N TYR A 290 24.08 18.73 22.33
CA TYR A 290 24.40 17.86 23.45
C TYR A 290 24.61 18.65 24.73
N ASP A 291 24.36 17.99 25.86
CA ASP A 291 24.77 18.49 27.17
C ASP A 291 26.18 18.04 27.56
N GLN A 292 26.62 18.43 28.77
CA GLN A 292 27.93 18.09 29.32
C GLN A 292 28.11 16.60 29.64
N SER A 293 27.01 15.86 29.81
CA SER A 293 27.05 14.41 30.06
C SER A 293 27.28 13.61 28.77
N GLY A 294 27.09 14.25 27.60
CA GLY A 294 27.23 13.63 26.30
C GLY A 294 25.92 13.04 25.75
N SER A 295 24.81 13.21 26.44
CA SER A 295 23.46 12.88 25.95
C SER A 295 22.89 14.00 25.09
N ILE A 296 21.91 13.65 24.25
CA ILE A 296 21.22 14.63 23.40
C ILE A 296 20.38 15.57 24.28
N HIS A 297 20.49 16.86 24.01
CA HIS A 297 19.71 17.86 24.73
C HIS A 297 18.40 18.12 24.00
N TYR A 298 17.29 17.77 24.63
CA TYR A 298 15.96 18.10 24.12
C TYR A 298 15.59 19.52 24.48
N VAL A 299 15.30 20.33 23.47
CA VAL A 299 14.86 21.72 23.65
C VAL A 299 13.36 21.76 23.90
N ASP A 300 12.90 22.67 24.74
CA ASP A 300 11.48 22.93 25.01
C ASP A 300 10.89 23.94 24.03
N TYR A 301 9.57 23.88 23.81
CA TYR A 301 8.86 24.74 22.87
C TYR A 301 9.16 26.23 23.05
N GLU A 302 9.21 26.72 24.28
CA GLU A 302 9.40 28.15 24.59
C GLU A 302 10.71 28.71 24.00
N LYS A 303 11.74 27.87 23.86
CA LYS A 303 13.03 28.27 23.29
C LYS A 303 13.05 28.30 21.77
N VAL A 304 12.13 27.59 21.12
CA VAL A 304 12.03 27.48 19.65
C VAL A 304 10.70 28.00 19.10
N ALA A 305 9.84 28.58 19.94
CA ALA A 305 8.52 29.08 19.55
C ALA A 305 8.60 30.03 18.35
N PHE A 306 9.60 30.94 18.32
CA PHE A 306 9.72 31.93 17.25
C PHE A 306 9.85 31.33 15.85
N ILE A 307 10.40 30.11 15.72
CA ILE A 307 10.57 29.41 14.43
C ILE A 307 9.46 28.38 14.22
N VAL A 308 9.02 27.68 15.28
CA VAL A 308 7.93 26.70 15.21
C VAL A 308 6.60 27.38 14.83
N ASP A 309 6.32 28.56 15.39
CA ASP A 309 5.12 29.35 15.08
C ASP A 309 5.08 29.87 13.63
N LYS A 310 6.22 29.84 12.93
CA LYS A 310 6.26 30.16 11.50
C LYS A 310 5.77 29.00 10.64
N VAL A 311 5.89 27.77 11.12
CA VAL A 311 5.40 26.56 10.44
C VAL A 311 3.92 26.34 10.75
N TYR A 312 3.55 26.41 12.02
CA TYR A 312 2.17 26.28 12.49
C TYR A 312 1.69 27.61 13.06
N THR A 313 1.06 28.44 12.24
CA THR A 313 0.54 29.75 12.66
C THR A 313 -0.79 29.62 13.40
N SER A 314 -1.39 30.74 13.83
CA SER A 314 -2.78 30.76 14.33
C SER A 314 -3.79 30.29 13.28
N ASP A 315 -3.48 30.47 12.00
CA ASP A 315 -4.36 30.19 10.87
C ASP A 315 -4.12 28.78 10.27
N GLY A 316 -3.20 28.00 10.88
CA GLY A 316 -2.89 26.63 10.49
C GLY A 316 -1.48 26.44 9.92
N PHE A 317 -1.28 25.39 9.14
CA PHE A 317 0.02 25.08 8.53
C PHE A 317 0.38 26.07 7.42
N ASN A 318 1.51 26.76 7.57
CA ASN A 318 1.98 27.75 6.61
C ASN A 318 2.90 27.12 5.56
N LYS A 319 2.32 26.89 4.37
CA LYS A 319 3.02 26.30 3.22
C LYS A 319 4.13 27.18 2.63
N ASN A 320 4.12 28.49 2.93
CA ASN A 320 5.07 29.44 2.33
C ASN A 320 6.42 29.50 3.05
N ASN A 321 6.54 28.88 4.24
CA ASN A 321 7.80 28.81 4.99
C ASN A 321 8.50 27.48 4.76
N SER A 322 8.67 27.10 3.49
CA SER A 322 9.32 25.84 3.08
C SER A 322 10.82 25.76 3.42
N GLU A 323 11.44 26.87 3.82
CA GLU A 323 12.83 26.90 4.28
C GLU A 323 13.03 26.29 5.68
N ILE A 324 11.95 26.17 6.46
CA ILE A 324 12.00 25.63 7.83
C ILE A 324 11.71 24.13 7.79
N ILE A 325 12.67 23.33 8.24
CA ILE A 325 12.51 21.87 8.36
C ILE A 325 12.10 21.54 9.80
N LEU A 326 10.81 21.24 9.98
CA LEU A 326 10.23 20.75 11.23
C LEU A 326 9.57 19.39 10.95
N VAL A 327 10.05 18.34 11.59
CA VAL A 327 9.59 16.96 11.34
C VAL A 327 9.08 16.32 12.62
N PHE A 328 7.84 15.85 12.59
CA PHE A 328 7.29 15.04 13.68
C PHE A 328 7.90 13.64 13.71
N LEU A 329 8.50 13.26 14.84
CA LEU A 329 9.19 11.98 15.00
C LEU A 329 8.27 10.88 15.54
N GLY A 330 7.37 11.26 16.45
CA GLY A 330 6.43 10.37 17.12
C GLY A 330 6.08 10.85 18.53
N ILE A 331 5.40 10.00 19.29
CA ILE A 331 4.98 10.25 20.67
C ILE A 331 5.53 9.15 21.55
N ASP A 332 6.16 9.53 22.66
CA ASP A 332 6.40 8.61 23.76
C ASP A 332 5.11 8.49 24.58
N GLU A 333 4.54 7.29 24.57
CA GLU A 333 3.27 6.98 25.21
C GLU A 333 3.42 6.51 26.67
N SER A 334 4.63 6.52 27.23
CA SER A 334 4.90 6.09 28.60
C SER A 334 4.21 6.96 29.66
N GLN A 335 3.95 8.24 29.35
CA GLN A 335 3.33 9.23 30.25
C GLN A 335 1.92 9.65 29.83
N GLY A 336 1.38 9.11 28.73
CA GLY A 336 0.07 9.49 28.17
C GLY A 336 -0.05 9.13 26.69
N LYS A 337 -1.27 8.94 26.18
CA LYS A 337 -1.50 8.59 24.75
C LYS A 337 -2.01 9.80 23.97
N GLY A 338 -1.78 9.83 22.67
CA GLY A 338 -2.24 10.92 21.79
C GLY A 338 -1.70 12.28 22.25
N GLU A 339 -2.59 13.26 22.39
CA GLU A 339 -2.23 14.63 22.80
C GLU A 339 -1.67 14.72 24.24
N ASP A 340 -1.95 13.72 25.08
CA ASP A 340 -1.46 13.69 26.47
C ASP A 340 -0.02 13.17 26.59
N GLY A 341 0.50 12.52 25.55
CA GLY A 341 1.85 11.99 25.49
C GLY A 341 2.93 13.05 25.26
N VAL A 342 4.19 12.61 25.23
CA VAL A 342 5.34 13.48 24.97
C VAL A 342 5.68 13.41 23.49
N ALA A 343 5.38 14.47 22.74
CA ALA A 343 5.67 14.53 21.30
C ALA A 343 7.12 14.93 21.04
N PHE A 344 7.78 14.21 20.13
CA PHE A 344 9.16 14.48 19.72
C PHE A 344 9.21 15.03 18.30
N TRP A 345 10.05 16.04 18.11
CA TRP A 345 10.23 16.76 16.86
C TRP A 345 11.70 16.86 16.50
N ALA A 346 12.02 16.84 15.21
CA ALA A 346 13.32 17.24 14.70
C ALA A 346 13.20 18.63 14.07
N LEU A 347 14.13 19.53 14.40
CA LEU A 347 14.12 20.91 13.93
C LEU A 347 15.50 21.31 13.42
N ASP A 348 15.56 21.77 12.17
CA ASP A 348 16.77 22.33 11.56
C ASP A 348 16.94 23.80 11.95
N LEU A 349 18.05 24.10 12.62
CA LEU A 349 18.47 25.44 13.05
C LEU A 349 19.68 25.93 12.24
N THR A 350 20.05 25.26 11.15
CA THR A 350 21.16 25.69 10.29
C THR A 350 20.91 27.12 9.80
N PRO A 351 21.79 28.10 10.11
CA PRO A 351 21.62 29.48 9.66
C PRO A 351 21.63 29.59 8.14
N LYS A 352 20.47 29.87 7.54
CA LYS A 352 20.28 30.05 6.10
C LYS A 352 18.97 30.79 5.81
N GLY A 353 18.85 31.33 4.59
CA GLY A 353 17.59 31.86 4.06
C GLY A 353 17.08 33.09 4.82
N LEU A 354 15.76 33.22 4.91
CA LEU A 354 15.09 34.39 5.49
C LEU A 354 15.36 34.60 6.99
N PHE A 355 15.75 33.54 7.71
CA PHE A 355 15.93 33.54 9.17
C PHE A 355 17.38 33.35 9.59
N GLU A 356 18.34 33.55 8.68
CA GLU A 356 19.77 33.29 8.92
C GLU A 356 20.30 33.99 10.17
N ASN A 357 19.99 35.28 10.34
CA ASN A 357 20.51 36.08 11.47
C ASN A 357 19.92 35.61 12.81
N GLU A 358 18.62 35.34 12.85
CA GLU A 358 17.90 34.89 14.05
C GLU A 358 18.37 33.49 14.46
N LEU A 359 18.50 32.56 13.51
CA LEU A 359 19.02 31.21 13.74
C LEU A 359 20.48 31.25 14.20
N GLN A 360 21.32 32.10 13.59
CA GLN A 360 22.70 32.27 14.01
C GLN A 360 22.80 32.77 15.45
N LYS A 361 21.91 33.69 15.86
CA LYS A 361 21.85 34.18 17.23
C LYS A 361 21.42 33.07 18.20
N LEU A 362 20.40 32.28 17.85
CA LEU A 362 19.91 31.20 18.69
C LEU A 362 20.96 30.09 18.87
N VAL A 363 21.62 29.68 17.80
CA VAL A 363 22.70 28.68 17.86
C VAL A 363 23.81 29.15 18.81
N LYS A 364 24.22 30.42 18.71
CA LYS A 364 25.19 31.02 19.63
C LYS A 364 24.70 31.09 21.07
N GLU A 365 23.40 31.31 21.31
CA GLU A 365 22.82 31.29 22.66
C GLU A 365 22.98 29.90 23.29
N PHE A 366 22.64 28.84 22.56
CA PHE A 366 22.83 27.47 23.05
C PHE A 366 24.31 27.17 23.36
N GLU A 367 25.24 27.55 22.48
CA GLU A 367 26.68 27.32 22.65
C GLU A 367 27.33 28.21 23.73
N SER A 368 26.71 29.34 24.08
CA SER A 368 27.20 30.22 25.16
C SER A 368 27.01 29.62 26.55
N GLY A 369 26.15 28.60 26.66
CA GLY A 369 25.88 27.88 27.89
C GLY A 369 26.78 26.67 28.07
N THR A 370 26.19 25.60 28.59
CA THR A 370 26.86 24.31 28.83
C THR A 370 26.62 23.30 27.70
N LEU A 371 25.96 23.73 26.63
CA LEU A 371 25.56 22.90 25.50
C LEU A 371 26.50 23.11 24.31
N ALA A 372 26.59 22.12 23.43
CA ALA A 372 27.40 22.23 22.21
C ALA A 372 26.77 21.46 21.06
N PHE A 373 26.82 22.02 19.86
CA PHE A 373 26.54 21.27 18.64
C PHE A 373 27.74 20.39 18.32
N CYS A 374 27.51 19.08 18.19
CA CYS A 374 28.56 18.10 17.92
C CYS A 374 28.16 17.13 16.81
N PRO A 375 29.13 16.54 16.08
CA PRO A 375 28.86 15.48 15.12
C PRO A 375 28.06 14.33 15.75
N THR A 376 27.00 13.91 15.08
CA THR A 376 26.04 12.93 15.59
C THR A 376 26.61 11.51 15.69
N LEU A 377 27.35 11.09 14.65
CA LEU A 377 27.73 9.68 14.47
C LEU A 377 28.66 9.14 15.57
N PRO A 378 29.80 9.79 15.93
CA PRO A 378 30.70 9.24 16.94
C PRO A 378 30.04 9.10 18.33
N ARG A 379 29.14 10.04 18.68
CA ARG A 379 28.46 10.06 19.98
C ARG A 379 27.28 9.10 20.05
N ALA A 380 26.64 8.80 18.93
CA ALA A 380 25.49 7.90 18.92
C ALA A 380 25.82 6.44 19.26
N PHE A 381 27.08 6.03 19.19
CA PHE A 381 27.52 4.71 19.65
C PHE A 381 27.76 4.63 21.17
N THR A 382 27.87 5.76 21.86
CA THR A 382 28.18 5.82 23.30
C THR A 382 26.98 6.20 24.16
N MET A 383 25.90 6.71 23.56
CA MET A 383 24.65 7.05 24.26
C MET A 383 23.72 5.85 24.40
N GLU A 384 22.63 6.04 25.14
CA GLU A 384 21.58 5.03 25.29
C GLU A 384 20.91 4.75 23.94
N LYS A 385 20.56 3.48 23.65
CA LYS A 385 20.14 3.05 22.31
C LYS A 385 18.86 3.72 21.84
N SER A 386 17.92 3.95 22.75
CA SER A 386 16.65 4.63 22.47
C SER A 386 16.90 6.10 22.08
N GLU A 387 17.84 6.77 22.75
CA GLU A 387 18.31 8.13 22.37
C GLU A 387 19.01 8.12 21.00
N SER A 388 19.91 7.15 20.76
CA SER A 388 20.56 6.99 19.45
C SER A 388 19.55 6.80 18.32
N ALA A 389 18.49 6.04 18.57
CA ALA A 389 17.45 5.76 17.59
C ALA A 389 16.61 7.01 17.26
N ILE A 390 16.26 7.81 18.27
CA ILE A 390 15.58 9.10 18.08
C ILE A 390 16.49 10.05 17.29
N LEU A 391 17.75 10.18 17.69
CA LEU A 391 18.73 11.04 17.01
C LEU A 391 18.94 10.62 15.55
N ALA A 392 19.07 9.32 15.27
CA ALA A 392 19.25 8.82 13.91
C ALA A 392 18.04 9.13 13.03
N GLN A 393 16.82 8.97 13.56
CA GLN A 393 15.62 9.36 12.84
C GLN A 393 15.60 10.87 12.56
N ALA A 394 15.89 11.69 13.58
CA ALA A 394 15.92 13.15 13.44
C ALA A 394 16.94 13.60 12.39
N ALA A 395 18.19 13.15 12.53
CA ALA A 395 19.27 13.49 11.62
C ALA A 395 18.98 13.04 10.19
N ALA A 396 18.50 11.80 10.00
CA ALA A 396 18.18 11.29 8.67
C ALA A 396 17.02 12.05 7.99
N MET A 397 16.00 12.43 8.75
CA MET A 397 14.85 13.17 8.19
C MET A 397 15.21 14.61 7.87
N ILE A 398 15.98 15.30 8.72
CA ILE A 398 16.48 16.65 8.38
C ILE A 398 17.39 16.59 7.17
N ASP A 399 18.32 15.65 7.13
CA ASP A 399 19.23 15.45 6.02
C ASP A 399 18.49 15.23 4.69
N TRP A 400 17.49 14.34 4.73
CA TRP A 400 16.69 14.01 3.55
C TRP A 400 15.93 15.25 3.06
N ASN A 401 15.23 15.98 3.94
CA ASN A 401 14.51 17.20 3.56
C ASN A 401 15.46 18.29 3.04
N ALA A 402 16.65 18.43 3.63
CA ALA A 402 17.63 19.41 3.20
C ALA A 402 18.22 19.10 1.81
N ARG A 403 18.39 17.82 1.47
CA ARG A 403 19.00 17.39 0.19
C ARG A 403 17.97 17.11 -0.92
N ASN A 404 16.71 16.83 -0.58
CA ASN A 404 15.67 16.42 -1.53
C ASN A 404 14.54 17.45 -1.60
N ILE A 405 14.90 18.73 -1.74
CA ILE A 405 13.94 19.83 -1.95
C ILE A 405 13.29 19.81 -3.35
N PHE A 406 13.83 19.01 -4.28
CA PHE A 406 13.30 18.84 -5.63
C PHE A 406 12.65 17.47 -5.80
N CYS A 407 11.53 17.43 -6.53
CA CYS A 407 10.91 16.19 -6.98
C CYS A 407 11.86 15.46 -7.93
N SER A 408 12.36 14.28 -7.53
CA SER A 408 13.22 13.47 -8.39
C SER A 408 12.52 12.92 -9.65
N ALA A 409 11.19 13.11 -9.77
CA ALA A 409 10.38 12.60 -10.86
C ALA A 409 9.82 13.66 -11.84
N CYS A 410 9.74 14.96 -11.48
CA CYS A 410 8.81 15.89 -12.16
C CYS A 410 9.31 17.32 -12.44
N ASP A 411 10.58 17.67 -12.20
CA ASP A 411 11.11 19.03 -12.48
C ASP A 411 11.95 19.11 -13.79
N ALA A 412 11.70 18.18 -14.70
CA ALA A 412 12.30 18.18 -16.03
C ALA A 412 11.29 18.72 -17.05
N VAL A 413 11.77 19.68 -17.85
CA VAL A 413 10.99 20.39 -18.88
C VAL A 413 11.55 19.96 -20.23
N VAL A 414 10.70 19.47 -21.12
CA VAL A 414 11.10 19.23 -22.50
C VAL A 414 10.99 20.52 -23.28
N ILE A 415 11.99 20.84 -24.11
CA ILE A 415 11.93 21.95 -25.06
C ILE A 415 12.32 21.45 -26.45
N THR A 416 11.44 21.68 -27.41
CA THR A 416 11.49 20.97 -28.70
C THR A 416 11.53 21.92 -29.88
N CYS A 417 12.55 21.76 -30.72
CA CYS A 417 12.56 22.33 -32.06
C CYS A 417 11.83 21.39 -33.02
N ILE A 418 10.62 21.78 -33.42
CA ILE A 418 9.77 20.96 -34.28
C ILE A 418 10.03 21.34 -35.74
N ILE A 419 10.47 20.36 -36.53
CA ILE A 419 10.85 20.49 -37.94
C ILE A 419 9.64 20.12 -38.80
N HIS A 420 9.33 20.96 -39.78
CA HIS A 420 8.24 20.73 -40.73
C HIS A 420 8.49 19.46 -41.58
N PRO A 421 7.46 18.73 -42.06
CA PRO A 421 7.64 17.46 -42.80
C PRO A 421 8.57 17.49 -44.02
N ASN A 422 8.79 18.68 -44.60
CA ASN A 422 9.67 18.90 -45.76
C ASN A 422 11.10 19.37 -45.37
N GLY A 423 11.38 19.58 -44.08
CA GLY A 423 12.68 20.00 -43.54
C GLY A 423 13.05 21.49 -43.71
N ASP A 424 12.23 22.31 -44.36
CA ASP A 424 12.60 23.69 -44.73
C ASP A 424 12.17 24.78 -43.73
N LYS A 425 11.33 24.39 -42.77
CA LYS A 425 10.75 25.26 -41.74
C LYS A 425 10.82 24.62 -40.36
N ILE A 426 10.73 25.47 -39.35
CA ILE A 426 10.52 25.06 -37.96
C ILE A 426 9.29 25.75 -37.38
N LEU A 427 8.63 25.09 -36.44
CA LEU A 427 7.53 25.67 -35.66
C LEU A 427 8.11 26.44 -34.49
N LEU A 428 7.66 27.68 -34.31
CA LEU A 428 7.94 28.45 -33.10
C LEU A 428 6.65 29.07 -32.58
N GLY A 429 6.53 29.14 -31.26
CA GLY A 429 5.40 29.70 -30.52
C GLY A 429 5.78 30.95 -29.74
N ARG A 430 4.78 31.73 -29.33
CA ARG A 430 4.94 32.83 -28.38
C ARG A 430 3.78 32.95 -27.41
N GLN A 431 4.10 33.34 -26.18
CA GLN A 431 3.11 33.69 -25.16
C GLN A 431 2.75 35.18 -25.23
N LYS A 432 1.54 35.52 -24.77
CA LYS A 432 1.02 36.89 -24.75
C LYS A 432 1.85 37.85 -23.88
N ARG A 433 2.43 37.35 -22.79
CA ARG A 433 3.25 38.12 -21.83
C ARG A 433 4.65 38.46 -22.33
N TRP A 434 5.14 37.79 -23.37
CA TRP A 434 6.51 37.96 -23.86
C TRP A 434 6.70 39.27 -24.65
N PRO A 435 7.96 39.76 -24.78
CA PRO A 435 8.27 40.87 -25.66
C PRO A 435 7.68 40.67 -27.05
N LYS A 436 7.09 41.74 -27.62
CA LYS A 436 6.51 41.70 -28.96
C LYS A 436 7.53 41.16 -29.96
N LYS A 437 7.08 40.26 -30.83
CA LYS A 437 7.88 39.57 -31.87
C LYS A 437 8.84 38.48 -31.37
N MET A 438 8.95 38.19 -30.07
CA MET A 438 9.81 37.10 -29.60
C MET A 438 9.11 35.74 -29.73
N TYR A 439 9.70 34.81 -30.48
CA TYR A 439 9.21 33.43 -30.64
C TYR A 439 10.26 32.43 -30.19
N SER A 440 9.84 31.29 -29.64
CA SER A 440 10.70 30.24 -29.09
C SER A 440 10.20 28.85 -29.50
N CYS A 441 11.04 27.84 -29.26
CA CYS A 441 10.65 26.43 -29.29
C CYS A 441 9.49 26.17 -28.30
N ILE A 442 8.68 25.16 -28.61
CA ILE A 442 7.58 24.68 -27.75
C ILE A 442 8.18 23.95 -26.55
N ALA A 443 7.66 24.18 -25.35
CA ALA A 443 8.23 23.64 -24.14
C ALA A 443 7.19 23.45 -23.05
N GLY A 444 7.25 22.32 -22.37
CA GLY A 444 6.34 22.03 -21.27
C GLY A 444 6.89 20.99 -20.31
N PHE A 445 6.16 20.82 -19.21
CA PHE A 445 6.56 19.92 -18.13
C PHE A 445 6.30 18.48 -18.51
N ILE A 446 7.15 17.58 -18.04
CA ILE A 446 6.87 16.14 -18.13
C ILE A 446 5.88 15.77 -17.02
N GLU A 447 4.84 15.02 -17.35
CA GLU A 447 3.86 14.55 -16.38
C GLU A 447 4.27 13.23 -15.69
N ALA A 448 3.57 12.89 -14.61
CA ALA A 448 3.82 11.65 -13.90
C ALA A 448 3.50 10.42 -14.77
N ALA A 449 4.43 9.47 -14.78
CA ALA A 449 4.36 8.26 -15.62
C ALA A 449 4.41 8.52 -17.13
N GLU A 450 4.89 9.70 -17.53
CA GLU A 450 5.11 10.07 -18.93
C GLU A 450 6.60 9.92 -19.31
N SER A 451 6.88 9.32 -20.48
CA SER A 451 8.22 9.34 -21.08
C SER A 451 8.53 10.70 -21.70
N LEU A 452 9.82 10.98 -21.93
CA LEU A 452 10.26 12.23 -22.57
C LEU A 452 9.62 12.40 -23.95
N GLU A 453 9.52 11.33 -24.72
CA GLU A 453 8.95 11.32 -26.05
C GLU A 453 7.42 11.46 -26.03
N GLU A 454 6.74 10.98 -24.98
CA GLU A 454 5.30 11.22 -24.79
C GLU A 454 5.03 12.69 -24.45
N ALA A 455 5.79 13.26 -23.51
CA ALA A 455 5.67 14.68 -23.15
C ALA A 455 5.84 15.59 -24.36
N ILE A 456 6.83 15.32 -25.22
CA ILE A 456 7.08 16.10 -26.44
C ILE A 456 5.91 16.02 -27.41
N ARG A 457 5.27 14.85 -27.53
CA ARG A 457 4.09 14.67 -28.40
C ARG A 457 2.86 15.33 -27.83
N ARG A 458 2.63 15.21 -26.52
CA ARG A 458 1.53 15.85 -25.81
C ARG A 458 1.63 17.37 -25.91
N GLU A 459 2.75 17.96 -25.49
CA GLU A 459 2.96 19.41 -25.50
C GLU A 459 2.84 20.01 -26.91
N ALA A 460 3.43 19.35 -27.93
CA ALA A 460 3.27 19.79 -29.31
C ALA A 460 1.80 19.78 -29.77
N TYR A 461 1.04 18.77 -29.37
CA TYR A 461 -0.37 18.63 -29.74
C TYR A 461 -1.28 19.59 -28.96
N GLU A 462 -1.11 19.70 -27.65
CA GLU A 462 -1.92 20.57 -26.78
C GLU A 462 -1.72 22.05 -27.15
N GLU A 463 -0.46 22.51 -27.26
CA GLU A 463 -0.19 23.93 -27.52
C GLU A 463 -0.45 24.33 -28.98
N THR A 464 -0.26 23.43 -29.94
CA THR A 464 -0.23 23.82 -31.37
C THR A 464 -1.06 22.95 -32.31
N GLY A 465 -1.62 21.84 -31.84
CA GLY A 465 -2.33 20.87 -32.68
C GLY A 465 -1.43 20.03 -33.59
N ILE A 466 -0.10 20.24 -33.52
CA ILE A 466 0.86 19.55 -34.39
C ILE A 466 1.20 18.18 -33.82
N ILE A 467 1.01 17.16 -34.65
CA ILE A 467 1.38 15.78 -34.35
C ILE A 467 2.83 15.60 -34.77
N VAL A 468 3.66 15.13 -33.82
CA VAL A 468 5.07 14.84 -34.04
C VAL A 468 5.36 13.35 -33.90
N ASN A 469 6.29 12.83 -34.69
CA ASN A 469 6.64 11.41 -34.69
C ASN A 469 8.04 11.16 -34.10
N ARG A 470 9.09 11.28 -34.94
CA ARG A 470 10.47 11.04 -34.50
C ARG A 470 10.91 12.14 -33.57
N VAL A 471 11.56 11.74 -32.49
CA VAL A 471 12.09 12.64 -31.47
C VAL A 471 13.53 12.25 -31.19
N ALA A 472 14.41 13.23 -31.10
CA ALA A 472 15.83 13.02 -30.90
C ALA A 472 16.39 14.00 -29.88
N TYR A 473 17.00 13.46 -28.83
CA TYR A 473 17.68 14.24 -27.80
C TYR A 473 18.88 15.00 -28.38
N HIS A 474 19.04 16.24 -27.95
CA HIS A 474 20.14 17.11 -28.34
C HIS A 474 21.09 17.39 -27.16
N SER A 475 20.61 18.05 -26.11
CA SER A 475 21.39 18.47 -24.95
C SER A 475 20.48 18.89 -23.80
N SER A 476 21.03 19.14 -22.61
CA SER A 476 20.30 19.71 -21.48
C SER A 476 20.85 21.06 -21.04
N GLN A 477 20.03 21.86 -20.36
CA GLN A 477 20.42 23.11 -19.73
C GLN A 477 19.74 23.24 -18.35
N PRO A 478 20.49 23.42 -17.26
CA PRO A 478 19.92 23.84 -15.98
C PRO A 478 19.25 25.21 -16.11
N TRP A 479 18.03 25.35 -15.61
CA TRP A 479 17.24 26.58 -15.71
C TRP A 479 16.73 27.05 -14.34
N PRO A 480 17.48 27.93 -13.64
CA PRO A 480 17.22 28.29 -12.24
C PRO A 480 16.17 29.41 -12.09
N PHE A 481 15.12 29.42 -12.92
CA PHE A 481 14.06 30.44 -12.87
C PHE A 481 12.67 29.81 -13.15
N PRO A 482 11.98 29.22 -12.15
CA PRO A 482 12.38 29.16 -10.75
C PRO A 482 13.46 28.13 -10.45
N ASN A 483 13.35 26.85 -10.86
CA ASN A 483 14.36 25.80 -10.60
C ASN A 483 14.16 24.49 -11.42
N SER A 484 14.31 24.48 -12.76
CA SER A 484 14.02 23.29 -13.59
C SER A 484 15.22 22.78 -14.40
N LEU A 485 15.16 21.55 -14.88
CA LEU A 485 16.11 20.99 -15.87
C LEU A 485 15.47 21.00 -17.26
N MET A 486 15.96 21.84 -18.17
CA MET A 486 15.50 21.81 -19.56
C MET A 486 16.23 20.72 -20.34
N LEU A 487 15.47 19.87 -21.02
CA LEU A 487 15.93 18.80 -21.89
C LEU A 487 15.55 19.16 -23.34
N GLY A 488 16.54 19.38 -24.18
CA GLY A 488 16.38 19.89 -25.53
C GLY A 488 16.29 18.78 -26.57
N PHE A 489 15.31 18.88 -27.46
CA PHE A 489 15.03 17.90 -28.50
C PHE A 489 14.80 18.53 -29.87
N HIS A 490 15.02 17.73 -30.91
CA HIS A 490 14.47 17.96 -32.24
C HIS A 490 13.37 16.94 -32.48
N ALA A 491 12.28 17.35 -33.12
CA ALA A 491 11.18 16.46 -33.48
C ALA A 491 10.68 16.70 -34.90
N GLU A 492 10.22 15.65 -35.57
CA GLU A 492 9.61 15.75 -36.90
C GLU A 492 8.09 15.83 -36.79
N ALA A 493 7.51 16.89 -37.35
CA ALA A 493 6.07 16.97 -37.52
C ALA A 493 5.59 16.04 -38.65
N VAL A 494 4.39 15.48 -38.46
CA VAL A 494 3.65 14.72 -39.48
C VAL A 494 2.33 15.38 -39.87
N SER A 495 1.91 16.41 -39.13
CA SER A 495 0.82 17.34 -39.51
C SER A 495 1.36 18.78 -39.65
N THR A 496 0.58 19.64 -40.30
CA THR A 496 0.99 21.04 -40.58
C THR A 496 -0.03 22.09 -40.14
N ASP A 497 -1.27 21.67 -39.92
CA ASP A 497 -2.37 22.57 -39.54
C ASP A 497 -2.25 22.94 -38.06
N ILE A 498 -2.07 24.23 -37.79
CA ILE A 498 -1.90 24.75 -36.45
C ILE A 498 -3.28 25.08 -35.87
N SER A 499 -3.58 24.55 -34.69
CA SER A 499 -4.78 24.86 -33.92
C SER A 499 -4.44 24.91 -32.43
N PHE A 500 -4.95 25.91 -31.73
CA PHE A 500 -4.71 26.05 -30.29
C PHE A 500 -5.81 25.33 -29.51
N ALA A 501 -5.44 24.46 -28.57
CA ALA A 501 -6.41 23.82 -27.69
C ALA A 501 -6.86 24.75 -26.55
N ASP A 502 -6.03 25.73 -26.20
CA ASP A 502 -6.25 26.69 -25.12
C ASP A 502 -5.66 28.09 -25.43
N ASP A 503 -5.57 28.95 -24.41
CA ASP A 503 -5.08 30.33 -24.49
C ASP A 503 -3.61 30.49 -24.06
N GLU A 504 -2.82 29.41 -23.95
CA GLU A 504 -1.43 29.50 -23.49
C GLU A 504 -0.53 30.26 -24.51
N LEU A 505 -0.64 29.90 -25.78
CA LEU A 505 0.04 30.59 -26.87
C LEU A 505 -0.82 31.71 -27.46
N GLU A 506 -0.21 32.89 -27.62
CA GLU A 506 -0.81 33.97 -28.41
C GLU A 506 -0.73 33.65 -29.91
N SER A 507 0.35 32.98 -30.33
CA SER A 507 0.56 32.61 -31.74
C SER A 507 1.63 31.54 -31.87
N ALA A 508 1.43 30.61 -32.79
CA ALA A 508 2.43 29.67 -33.31
C ALA A 508 2.44 29.71 -34.84
N ARG A 509 3.62 29.64 -35.44
CA ARG A 509 3.79 29.74 -36.90
C ARG A 509 4.96 28.90 -37.38
N TRP A 510 4.86 28.44 -38.63
CA TRP A 510 5.99 27.90 -39.37
C TRP A 510 6.89 29.02 -39.89
N PHE A 511 8.18 28.96 -39.55
CA PHE A 511 9.19 29.93 -39.98
C PHE A 511 10.16 29.29 -40.96
N THR A 512 10.33 29.92 -42.12
CA THR A 512 11.26 29.47 -43.15
C THR A 512 12.70 29.65 -42.70
N ARG A 513 13.60 28.81 -43.22
CA ARG A 513 15.04 28.92 -42.95
C ARG A 513 15.61 30.33 -43.18
N SER A 514 15.16 31.03 -44.22
CA SER A 514 15.55 32.42 -44.49
C SER A 514 15.13 33.40 -43.39
N GLU A 515 13.90 33.25 -42.86
CA GLU A 515 13.41 34.09 -41.77
C GLU A 515 14.19 33.82 -40.48
N VAL A 516 14.45 32.55 -40.17
CA VAL A 516 15.22 32.18 -38.97
C VAL A 516 16.67 32.69 -39.06
N ILE A 517 17.31 32.62 -40.23
CA ILE A 517 18.64 33.21 -40.44
C ILE A 517 18.63 34.73 -40.22
N ALA A 518 17.60 35.42 -40.70
CA ALA A 518 17.46 36.87 -40.50
C ALA A 518 17.29 37.22 -39.01
N ALA A 519 16.47 36.45 -38.28
CA ALA A 519 16.26 36.62 -36.84
C ALA A 519 17.54 36.31 -36.02
N ALA A 520 18.26 35.24 -36.35
CA ALA A 520 19.50 34.85 -35.66
C ALA A 520 20.65 35.86 -35.83
N LYS A 521 20.65 36.62 -36.93
CA LYS A 521 21.59 37.72 -37.19
C LYS A 521 21.21 39.04 -36.52
N GLY A 522 20.02 39.13 -35.90
CA GLY A 522 19.53 40.36 -35.27
C GLY A 522 19.21 41.48 -36.25
N ASN A 523 18.77 41.16 -37.47
CA ASN A 523 18.39 42.16 -38.47
C ASN A 523 17.17 42.97 -37.98
N GLU A 524 17.24 44.30 -38.00
CA GLU A 524 16.14 45.19 -37.57
C GLU A 524 14.83 44.97 -38.36
N ASN A 525 14.95 44.51 -39.61
CA ASN A 525 13.81 44.21 -40.48
C ASN A 525 13.29 42.76 -40.34
N ALA A 526 13.79 41.98 -39.37
CA ALA A 526 13.31 40.62 -39.16
C ALA A 526 11.83 40.60 -38.73
N THR A 527 11.09 39.62 -39.25
CA THR A 527 9.67 39.41 -38.94
C THR A 527 9.46 38.99 -37.48
N PHE A 528 10.49 38.42 -36.85
CA PHE A 528 10.50 37.99 -35.46
C PHE A 528 11.91 38.03 -34.84
N SER A 529 12.00 37.87 -33.53
CA SER A 529 13.26 37.71 -32.78
C SER A 529 13.32 36.38 -32.04
N LEU A 530 14.53 35.85 -31.88
CA LEU A 530 14.82 34.64 -31.12
C LEU A 530 15.19 34.98 -29.66
N PRO A 531 15.12 33.99 -28.75
CA PRO A 531 15.66 34.12 -27.40
C PRO A 531 17.17 34.36 -27.40
N SER A 532 17.73 34.71 -26.24
CA SER A 532 19.16 35.03 -26.12
C SER A 532 20.06 33.88 -26.57
N LYS A 533 21.27 34.21 -27.08
CA LYS A 533 22.22 33.21 -27.60
C LYS A 533 22.67 32.16 -26.58
N GLY A 534 22.54 32.46 -25.28
CA GLY A 534 22.85 31.53 -24.19
C GLY A 534 21.71 30.56 -23.82
N SER A 535 20.54 30.69 -24.45
CA SER A 535 19.39 29.82 -24.18
C SER A 535 19.47 28.50 -24.96
N LEU A 536 18.87 27.45 -24.38
CA LEU A 536 18.73 26.16 -25.04
C LEU A 536 17.86 26.27 -26.31
N ALA A 537 16.82 27.10 -26.28
CA ALA A 537 15.98 27.39 -27.46
C ALA A 537 16.81 27.92 -28.64
N TYR A 538 17.64 28.93 -28.41
CA TYR A 538 18.54 29.44 -29.46
C TYR A 538 19.52 28.37 -29.94
N THR A 539 20.05 27.56 -29.01
CA THR A 539 20.98 26.48 -29.34
C THR A 539 20.36 25.44 -30.25
N LEU A 540 19.12 25.01 -29.99
CA LEU A 540 18.37 24.05 -30.82
C LEU A 540 18.09 24.62 -32.21
N VAL A 541 17.62 25.87 -32.29
CA VAL A 541 17.38 26.55 -33.57
C VAL A 541 18.68 26.70 -34.37
N ASN A 542 19.77 27.06 -33.70
CA ASN A 542 21.07 27.23 -34.32
C ASN A 542 21.66 25.89 -34.80
N SER A 543 21.42 24.78 -34.10
CA SER A 543 21.86 23.46 -34.56
C SER A 543 21.05 22.99 -35.79
N TRP A 544 19.75 23.24 -35.84
CA TRP A 544 18.95 23.04 -37.06
C TRP A 544 19.50 23.83 -38.27
N LEU A 545 19.93 25.09 -38.06
CA LEU A 545 20.47 25.92 -39.14
C LEU A 545 21.82 25.46 -39.68
N ASN A 546 22.70 24.94 -38.83
CA ASN A 546 24.13 24.82 -39.16
C ASN A 546 24.65 23.38 -39.19
N ASP A 547 24.04 22.46 -38.45
CA ASP A 547 24.47 21.06 -38.40
C ASP A 547 23.65 20.21 -39.37
N LYS A 548 24.33 19.57 -40.33
CA LYS A 548 23.70 18.71 -41.34
C LYS A 548 22.89 17.57 -40.72
N LYS A 549 23.26 17.11 -39.51
CA LYS A 549 22.53 16.07 -38.78
C LYS A 549 21.07 16.47 -38.55
N TRP A 550 20.81 17.73 -38.26
CA TRP A 550 19.49 18.25 -37.92
C TRP A 550 18.76 18.90 -39.11
N GLN A 551 19.39 18.95 -40.28
CA GLN A 551 18.83 19.55 -41.51
C GLN A 551 18.11 18.56 -42.41
N ASN A 552 18.44 17.28 -42.29
CA ASN A 552 17.78 16.20 -43.00
C ASN A 552 16.75 15.55 -42.07
N LYS A 553 15.80 14.79 -42.64
CA LYS A 553 14.88 13.98 -41.83
C LYS A 553 15.67 13.14 -40.80
N LEU A 554 15.23 13.19 -39.54
CA LEU A 554 15.80 12.52 -38.36
C LEU A 554 15.93 11.01 -38.54
#